data_AF-C6AXT9-F1
#
_entry.id   AF-C6AXT9-F1
#
_cell.length_a   1.000
_cell.length_b   1.000
_cell.length_c   1.000
_cell.angle_alpha   90.00
_cell.angle_beta   90.00
_cell.angle_gamma   90.00
#
_symmetry.space_group_name_H-M   'P 1'
#
loop_
_entity.id
_entity.type
_entity.pdbx_description
1 polymer ?
#
loop_
_entity_poly.entity_id
_entity_poly.type
_entity_poly.pdbx_seq_one_letter_code
_entity_poly.pdbx_strand_id
1 'polypeptide(L)'
;MQLIDTRVTQAGDIFTVEFLGEGGESISVKIDNSHGELDDTTAVDHAKVMMVQLTAFAGSEADGSINRYDALSNGNFDEGSKGLIGEPSARSTGDRQALEEELDEGLEDSFPASDPVSATVSSIPANAPRH
;
A
#
# COMPACT_ATOMS: atom_id res chain seq x y z
N MET A 1 -5.11 6.12 -17.66
CA MET A 1 -5.98 7.26 -18.02
C MET A 1 -5.36 8.53 -17.47
N GLN A 2 -5.17 9.54 -18.31
CA GLN A 2 -4.76 10.88 -17.90
C GLN A 2 -5.95 11.81 -18.15
N LEU A 3 -6.45 12.49 -17.11
CA LEU A 3 -7.61 13.36 -17.21
C LEU A 3 -7.25 14.65 -17.97
N ILE A 4 -8.06 14.98 -18.97
CA ILE A 4 -7.98 16.25 -19.73
C ILE A 4 -9.04 17.25 -19.31
N ASP A 5 -10.19 16.78 -18.86
CA ASP A 5 -11.28 17.65 -18.38
C ASP A 5 -12.08 16.96 -17.27
N THR A 6 -12.69 17.76 -16.41
CA THR A 6 -13.62 17.30 -15.38
C THR A 6 -14.77 18.28 -15.28
N ARG A 7 -15.99 17.78 -15.52
CA ARG A 7 -17.21 18.59 -15.50
C ARG A 7 -18.16 18.06 -14.44
N VAL A 8 -18.73 18.96 -13.67
CA VAL A 8 -19.82 18.65 -12.74
C VAL A 8 -21.09 19.24 -13.29
N THR A 9 -22.17 18.45 -13.30
CA THR A 9 -23.51 18.92 -13.62
C THR A 9 -24.47 18.43 -12.55
N GLN A 10 -25.36 19.31 -12.11
CA GLN A 10 -26.42 18.97 -11.17
C GLN A 10 -27.76 19.00 -11.90
N ALA A 11 -28.49 17.90 -11.84
CA ALA A 11 -29.84 17.79 -12.36
C ALA A 11 -30.78 17.35 -11.23
N GLY A 12 -31.38 18.33 -10.56
CA GLY A 12 -32.17 18.10 -9.35
C GLY A 12 -31.28 17.55 -8.22
N ASP A 13 -31.66 16.39 -7.70
CA ASP A 13 -30.96 15.71 -6.60
C ASP A 13 -29.80 14.81 -7.08
N ILE A 14 -29.49 14.76 -8.37
CA ILE A 14 -28.40 13.92 -8.89
C ILE A 14 -27.24 14.80 -9.36
N PHE A 15 -26.07 14.56 -8.78
CA PHE A 15 -24.80 15.06 -9.32
C PHE A 15 -24.24 14.08 -10.33
N THR A 16 -23.82 14.60 -11.47
CA THR A 16 -23.09 13.85 -12.49
C THR A 16 -21.73 14.49 -12.66
N VAL A 17 -20.69 13.73 -12.31
CA VAL A 17 -19.29 14.11 -12.51
C VAL A 17 -18.77 13.36 -13.73
N GLU A 18 -18.39 14.09 -14.75
CA GLU A 18 -17.86 13.56 -16.01
C GLU A 18 -16.35 13.81 -16.08
N PHE A 19 -15.59 12.75 -16.31
CA PHE A 19 -14.15 12.77 -16.50
C PHE A 19 -13.83 12.39 -17.93
N LEU A 20 -13.11 13.26 -18.63
CA LEU A 20 -12.62 13.00 -19.98
C LEU A 20 -11.12 12.73 -19.92
N GLY A 21 -10.67 11.65 -20.54
CA GLY A 21 -9.28 11.26 -20.63
C GLY A 21 -8.65 11.56 -21.99
N GLU A 22 -7.33 11.69 -22.01
CA GLU A 22 -6.55 11.99 -23.22
C GLU A 22 -6.72 10.91 -24.31
N GLY A 23 -6.97 9.66 -23.91
CA GLY A 23 -7.20 8.54 -24.83
C GLY A 23 -8.56 8.56 -25.53
N GLY A 24 -9.38 9.60 -25.31
CA GLY A 24 -10.77 9.66 -25.77
C GLY A 24 -11.73 8.85 -24.89
N GLU A 25 -11.25 8.31 -23.77
CA GLU A 25 -12.09 7.65 -22.77
C GLU A 25 -12.90 8.69 -21.97
N SER A 26 -14.16 8.39 -21.68
CA SER A 26 -15.01 9.24 -20.83
C SER A 26 -15.70 8.41 -19.76
N ILE A 27 -15.69 8.89 -18.52
CA ILE A 27 -16.35 8.23 -17.39
C ILE A 27 -17.32 9.20 -16.72
N SER A 28 -18.56 8.78 -16.54
CA SER A 28 -19.58 9.56 -15.83
C SER A 28 -19.94 8.86 -14.53
N VAL A 29 -19.74 9.55 -13.41
CA VAL A 29 -20.12 9.08 -12.07
C VAL A 29 -21.38 9.83 -11.65
N LYS A 30 -22.44 9.08 -11.36
CA LYS A 30 -23.72 9.64 -10.87
C LYS A 30 -23.82 9.42 -9.36
N ILE A 31 -23.99 10.50 -8.62
CA ILE A 31 -24.11 10.51 -7.17
C ILE A 31 -25.49 11.05 -6.82
N ASP A 32 -26.22 10.30 -6.01
CA ASP A 32 -27.45 10.78 -5.40
C ASP A 32 -27.10 11.78 -4.28
N ASN A 33 -27.69 12.96 -4.35
CA ASN A 33 -27.59 14.03 -3.38
C ASN A 33 -28.97 14.50 -2.92
N SER A 34 -29.90 13.56 -2.72
CA SER A 34 -31.25 13.86 -2.20
C SER A 34 -31.22 14.52 -0.80
N HIS A 35 -30.11 14.38 -0.07
CA HIS A 35 -29.92 14.96 1.25
C HIS A 35 -29.23 16.33 1.24
N GLY A 36 -28.79 16.82 0.07
CA GLY A 36 -28.18 18.15 -0.06
C GLY A 36 -26.83 18.29 0.65
N GLU A 37 -26.12 17.19 0.88
CA GLU A 37 -24.89 17.13 1.68
C GLU A 37 -23.62 17.30 0.84
N LEU A 38 -23.73 17.14 -0.48
CA LEU A 38 -22.60 17.27 -1.41
C LEU A 38 -22.63 18.61 -2.15
N ASP A 39 -21.49 19.31 -2.12
CA ASP A 39 -21.15 20.43 -3.01
C ASP A 39 -20.38 19.93 -4.24
N ASP A 40 -20.26 20.75 -5.30
CA ASP A 40 -19.54 20.42 -6.54
C ASP A 40 -18.11 19.88 -6.29
N THR A 41 -17.36 20.51 -5.38
CA THR A 41 -15.99 20.09 -5.05
C THR A 41 -15.97 18.74 -4.31
N THR A 42 -16.93 18.54 -3.42
CA THR A 42 -17.07 17.31 -2.63
C THR A 42 -17.55 16.16 -3.52
N ALA A 43 -18.41 16.44 -4.50
CA ALA A 43 -18.86 15.47 -5.50
C ALA A 43 -17.68 14.97 -6.36
N VAL A 44 -16.75 15.85 -6.75
CA VAL A 44 -15.54 15.45 -7.49
C VAL A 44 -14.63 14.58 -6.63
N ASP A 45 -14.41 14.95 -5.37
CA ASP A 45 -13.59 14.14 -4.45
C ASP A 45 -14.20 12.75 -4.24
N HIS A 46 -15.51 12.70 -3.95
CA HIS A 46 -16.25 11.47 -3.76
C HIS A 46 -16.22 10.59 -5.02
N ALA A 47 -16.36 11.18 -6.21
CA ALA A 47 -16.26 10.46 -7.47
C ALA A 47 -14.85 9.86 -7.69
N LYS A 48 -13.78 10.56 -7.30
CA LYS A 48 -12.41 10.02 -7.35
C LYS A 48 -12.24 8.83 -6.40
N VAL A 49 -12.76 8.94 -5.17
CA VAL A 49 -12.73 7.84 -4.19
C VAL A 49 -13.47 6.62 -4.74
N MET A 50 -14.66 6.80 -5.31
CA MET A 50 -15.42 5.74 -5.95
C MET A 50 -14.64 5.07 -7.09
N MET A 51 -13.93 5.84 -7.92
CA MET A 51 -13.09 5.26 -8.97
C MET A 51 -11.94 4.42 -8.42
N VAL A 52 -11.25 4.88 -7.38
CA VAL A 52 -10.18 4.09 -6.75
C VAL A 52 -10.73 2.79 -6.18
N GLN A 53 -11.87 2.86 -5.50
CA GLN A 53 -12.56 1.67 -4.99
C GLN A 53 -12.96 0.73 -6.13
N LEU A 54 -13.58 1.23 -7.19
CA LEU A 54 -13.92 0.41 -8.35
C LEU A 54 -12.68 -0.20 -9.00
N THR A 55 -11.54 0.49 -9.08
CA THR A 55 -10.31 -0.15 -9.57
C THR A 55 -9.79 -1.25 -8.65
N ALA A 56 -9.99 -1.13 -7.34
CA ALA A 56 -9.65 -2.16 -6.37
C ALA A 56 -10.63 -3.35 -6.41
N PHE A 57 -11.90 -3.11 -6.77
CA PHE A 57 -12.98 -4.09 -6.70
C PHE A 57 -13.53 -4.57 -8.06
N ALA A 58 -13.10 -4.02 -9.19
CA ALA A 58 -13.53 -4.41 -10.54
C ALA A 58 -13.04 -5.80 -10.99
N GLY A 59 -12.36 -6.54 -10.12
CA GLY A 59 -12.14 -7.98 -10.26
C GLY A 59 -13.20 -8.84 -9.59
N SER A 60 -14.13 -8.25 -8.82
CA SER A 60 -15.14 -8.96 -8.03
C SER A 60 -16.51 -8.95 -8.72
N GLU A 61 -16.56 -9.32 -9.99
CA GLU A 61 -17.81 -9.85 -10.55
C GLU A 61 -18.08 -11.19 -9.87
N ALA A 62 -19.02 -11.22 -8.92
CA ALA A 62 -19.89 -12.33 -8.47
C ALA A 62 -19.51 -13.82 -8.70
N ASP A 63 -18.24 -14.19 -8.79
CA ASP A 63 -17.73 -15.55 -8.92
C ASP A 63 -16.32 -15.55 -8.32
N GLY A 64 -16.00 -16.51 -7.45
CA GLY A 64 -14.82 -16.53 -6.59
C GLY A 64 -13.47 -16.61 -7.33
N SER A 65 -13.11 -15.56 -8.06
CA SER A 65 -11.93 -15.48 -8.92
C SER A 65 -10.93 -14.49 -8.35
N ILE A 66 -10.07 -15.02 -7.47
CA ILE A 66 -8.62 -14.78 -7.37
C ILE A 66 -8.14 -13.51 -8.12
N ASN A 67 -7.74 -12.50 -7.34
CA ASN A 67 -7.19 -11.24 -7.85
C ASN A 67 -6.03 -11.50 -8.83
N ARG A 68 -5.96 -10.78 -9.96
CA ARG A 68 -4.83 -10.87 -10.91
C ARG A 68 -3.48 -10.48 -10.31
N TYR A 69 -3.49 -9.75 -9.19
CA TYR A 69 -2.30 -9.52 -8.37
C TYR A 69 -1.70 -10.80 -7.79
N ASP A 70 -2.54 -11.83 -7.56
CA ASP A 70 -2.13 -13.15 -7.08
C ASP A 70 -1.60 -14.03 -8.22
N ALA A 71 -2.22 -13.95 -9.41
CA ALA A 71 -1.86 -14.76 -10.58
C ALA A 71 -0.55 -14.34 -11.30
N LEU A 72 -0.10 -13.10 -11.11
CA LEU A 72 1.17 -12.59 -11.66
C LEU A 72 2.33 -12.65 -10.64
N SER A 73 2.07 -13.12 -9.42
CA SER A 73 3.11 -13.35 -8.44
C SER A 73 3.90 -14.59 -8.84
N ASN A 74 5.13 -14.38 -9.33
CA ASN A 74 6.07 -15.42 -9.74
C ASN A 74 6.75 -16.11 -8.54
N GLY A 75 6.04 -16.27 -7.42
CA GLY A 75 6.48 -17.07 -6.28
C GLY A 75 7.69 -16.53 -5.53
N ASN A 76 7.99 -15.22 -5.63
CA ASN A 76 9.03 -14.56 -4.83
C ASN A 76 8.43 -13.68 -3.73
N PHE A 77 7.39 -14.18 -3.08
CA PHE A 77 7.04 -13.74 -1.73
C PHE A 77 7.73 -14.75 -0.81
N ASP A 78 8.95 -14.41 -0.39
CA ASP A 78 9.64 -15.20 0.61
C ASP A 78 8.77 -15.23 1.87
N GLU A 79 8.33 -16.44 2.21
CA GLU A 79 7.90 -16.88 3.54
C GLU A 79 6.90 -15.99 4.30
N GLY A 80 5.59 -16.25 4.17
CA GLY A 80 4.65 -15.67 5.14
C GLY A 80 3.15 -15.91 4.91
N SER A 81 2.71 -16.33 3.72
CA SER A 81 1.29 -16.60 3.48
C SER A 81 0.90 -18.06 3.79
N LYS A 82 1.27 -18.56 4.96
CA LYS A 82 0.46 -19.58 5.65
C LYS A 82 -0.39 -18.85 6.68
N GLY A 83 -1.50 -18.31 6.20
CA GLY A 83 -2.42 -17.56 7.05
C GLY A 83 -3.49 -16.88 6.23
N LEU A 84 -4.36 -17.65 5.59
CA LEU A 84 -5.68 -17.16 5.11
C LEU A 84 -6.65 -16.82 6.26
N ILE A 85 -6.09 -16.59 7.45
CA ILE A 85 -6.66 -15.96 8.62
C ILE A 85 -5.42 -15.24 9.19
N GLY A 86 -5.49 -13.93 9.45
CA GLY A 86 -4.39 -13.28 10.17
C GLY A 86 -4.23 -13.99 11.51
N GLU A 87 -3.27 -14.90 11.60
CA GLU A 87 -3.01 -15.60 12.85
C GLU A 87 -2.54 -14.52 13.83
N PRO A 88 -3.27 -14.32 14.94
CA PRO A 88 -2.91 -13.32 15.92
C PRO A 88 -1.48 -13.62 16.41
N SER A 89 -0.57 -12.65 16.32
CA SER A 89 0.84 -12.82 16.74
C SER A 89 0.91 -13.48 18.13
N ALA A 90 1.95 -14.27 18.42
CA ALA A 90 2.07 -14.97 19.71
C ALA A 90 1.89 -14.05 20.95
N ARG A 91 2.30 -12.77 20.83
CA ARG A 91 2.07 -11.72 21.83
C ARG A 91 0.58 -11.44 22.11
N SER A 92 -0.26 -11.57 21.09
CA SER A 92 -1.71 -11.32 21.14
C SER A 92 -2.53 -12.56 21.53
N THR A 93 -2.05 -13.76 21.23
CA THR A 93 -2.65 -15.04 21.69
C THR A 93 -2.19 -15.43 23.09
N GLY A 94 -1.09 -14.85 23.59
CA GLY A 94 -0.54 -15.14 24.92
C GLY A 94 0.23 -16.46 24.97
N ASP A 95 0.58 -17.03 23.83
CA ASP A 95 1.30 -18.30 23.76
C ASP A 95 2.80 -18.05 23.97
N ARG A 96 3.24 -18.23 25.22
CA ARG A 96 4.62 -17.93 25.63
C ARG A 96 5.64 -18.86 24.97
N GLN A 97 5.29 -20.11 24.70
CA GLN A 97 6.25 -21.06 24.11
C GLN A 97 6.54 -20.70 22.65
N ALA A 98 5.50 -20.40 21.87
CA ALA A 98 5.67 -19.92 20.50
C ALA A 98 6.42 -18.58 20.46
N LEU A 99 6.11 -17.67 21.40
CA LEU A 99 6.81 -16.39 21.53
C LEU A 99 8.30 -16.58 21.87
N GLU A 100 8.64 -17.53 22.73
CA GLU A 100 10.04 -17.81 23.11
C GLU A 100 10.83 -18.37 21.93
N GLU A 101 10.22 -19.20 21.09
CA GLU A 101 10.84 -19.80 19.89
C GLU A 101 11.10 -18.72 18.81
N GLU A 102 10.15 -17.82 18.56
CA GLU A 102 10.34 -16.68 17.64
C GLU A 102 11.42 -15.70 18.12
N LEU A 103 11.52 -15.50 19.44
CA LEU A 103 12.55 -14.63 20.02
C LEU A 103 13.95 -15.25 19.88
N ASP A 104 14.08 -16.57 20.03
CA ASP A 104 15.36 -17.27 19.89
C ASP A 104 15.85 -17.22 18.44
N GLU A 105 14.98 -17.52 17.47
CA GLU A 105 15.32 -17.51 16.04
C GLU A 105 15.72 -16.11 15.53
N GLY A 106 15.07 -15.06 16.03
CA GLY A 106 15.47 -13.67 15.73
C GLY A 106 16.79 -13.23 16.40
N LEU A 107 17.15 -13.86 17.53
CA LEU A 107 18.45 -13.66 18.19
C LEU A 107 19.57 -14.45 17.52
N GLU A 108 19.26 -15.61 16.91
CA GLU A 108 20.21 -16.45 16.19
C GLU A 108 20.80 -15.76 14.94
N ASP A 109 20.02 -14.94 14.24
CA ASP A 109 20.48 -14.16 13.05
C ASP A 109 21.17 -12.83 13.43
N SER A 110 21.03 -12.36 14.69
CA SER A 110 21.58 -11.07 15.18
C SER A 110 23.03 -11.13 15.66
N PHE A 111 23.69 -12.28 15.55
CA PHE A 111 25.12 -12.40 15.85
C PHE A 111 25.94 -12.56 14.56
N PRO A 112 26.35 -11.46 13.90
CA PRO A 112 27.62 -11.53 13.21
C PRO A 112 28.63 -11.88 14.29
N ALA A 113 29.33 -13.01 14.18
CA ALA A 113 30.25 -13.47 15.21
C ALA A 113 31.12 -12.32 15.78
N SER A 114 30.76 -11.85 16.98
CA SER A 114 31.39 -10.80 17.79
C SER A 114 31.41 -9.38 17.19
N ASP A 115 31.07 -8.41 18.05
CA ASP A 115 31.02 -6.96 17.84
C ASP A 115 31.88 -6.41 16.67
N PRO A 116 31.37 -5.43 15.89
CA PRO A 116 32.17 -4.78 14.87
C PRO A 116 33.47 -4.25 15.50
N VAL A 117 34.61 -4.59 14.88
CA VAL A 117 35.93 -4.14 15.31
C VAL A 117 35.94 -2.61 15.39
N SER A 118 36.09 -2.08 16.62
CA SER A 118 36.18 -0.64 16.86
C SER A 118 37.37 -0.04 16.08
N ALA A 119 37.09 0.86 15.15
CA ALA A 119 38.12 1.55 14.39
C ALA A 119 38.81 2.62 15.25
N THR A 120 40.04 2.35 15.70
CA THR A 120 40.94 3.38 16.23
C THR A 120 41.66 4.07 15.07
N VAL A 121 41.14 5.23 14.63
CA VAL A 121 41.83 6.05 13.62
C VAL A 121 42.91 6.87 14.32
N SER A 122 44.17 6.45 14.20
CA SER A 122 45.33 7.23 14.63
C SER A 122 45.68 8.29 13.58
N SER A 123 45.60 9.57 13.94
CA SER A 123 45.97 10.70 13.09
C SER A 123 47.35 11.24 13.48
N ILE A 124 48.41 10.60 12.98
CA ILE A 124 49.76 11.19 13.04
C ILE A 124 50.32 11.29 11.61
N PRO A 125 50.33 12.48 11.00
CA PRO A 125 51.04 12.68 9.73
C PRO A 125 52.54 12.76 10.00
N ALA A 126 53.30 11.76 9.53
CA ALA A 126 54.74 11.85 9.41
C ALA A 126 55.09 12.42 8.04
N ASN A 127 55.37 13.73 7.97
CA ASN A 127 56.13 14.29 6.87
C ASN A 127 57.19 15.25 7.42
N ALA A 128 58.44 14.80 7.37
CA ALA A 128 59.62 15.62 7.59
C ALA A 128 60.26 15.94 6.25
N PRO A 129 60.64 17.20 5.96
CA PRO A 129 61.72 17.49 5.04
C PRO A 129 63.01 17.83 5.78
N ARG A 130 64.09 17.31 5.22
CA ARG A 130 65.49 17.46 5.62
C ARG A 130 65.99 18.89 5.36
N HIS A 131 66.85 19.39 6.24
CA HIS A 131 67.91 20.35 5.92
C HIS A 131 69.12 20.11 6.82
#